data_AF-A0BQR3-F1
#
_entry.id   AF-A0BQR3-F1
#
_cell.length_a   1.000
_cell.length_b   1.000
_cell.length_c   1.000
_cell.angle_alpha   90.00
_cell.angle_beta   90.00
_cell.angle_gamma   90.00
#
_symmetry.space_group_name_H-M   'P 1'
#
loop_
_entity.id
_entity.type
_entity.pdbx_description
1 polymer ?
#
loop_
_entity_poly.entity_id
_entity_poly.type
_entity_poly.pdbx_seq_one_letter_code
_entity_poly.pdbx_strand_id
1 'polypeptide(L)'
;MNYIREKVSGKKKRLIQEGYNLDLSYVTKRIIAMSYPGEGLEGLYRNPIDQVAAYLNTQHYSDYMVFNLSGRKYDFMKFKGIVQDCWIWKDHHSPPLDLLFEICDLIHGYLKGNISNVVVIHCLAGKGRTGTIICCYLLYTGKFKCVKDVLYYYGKKRFEKEGLGVNQPCQVKYVEYFHKLLTTDQVIYPTVVTIKSITFQGKQDSFDDYNYRAPAFRMSGGCKPYMEVIQVKNDKQLYSTSREAKKYTGNQHDLQLDKPMPIYGDILIKVFNEGMLQIEKMFRLAFNTAFIEDSQQNQLQFSLQDLDPSQLTEDERFDKNFQVIIKIERCTKCNNRTNFDMLCEICKAYLKQEEKQWIKINGQIRQYKVPDDNLATELLFVKKEFDDIEDAMYLKRTEKDGDPKDLLQFEERIRAKTIKFPQQQLLSQQQIQQQVNDKQNQ
;
A
#
# COMPACT_ATOMS: atom_id res chain seq x y z
N MET A 1 12.88 26.68 -12.47
CA MET A 1 11.87 25.61 -12.70
C MET A 1 12.20 24.32 -11.96
N ASN A 2 13.45 23.84 -11.96
CA ASN A 2 13.86 22.65 -11.18
C ASN A 2 13.62 22.78 -9.67
N TYR A 3 13.90 23.96 -9.10
CA TYR A 3 13.67 24.27 -7.69
C TYR A 3 12.23 24.01 -7.19
N ILE A 4 11.21 24.34 -7.99
CA ILE A 4 9.80 24.10 -7.64
C ILE A 4 9.50 22.60 -7.64
N ARG A 5 9.99 21.87 -8.64
CA ARG A 5 9.83 20.42 -8.76
C ARG A 5 10.55 19.67 -7.63
N GLU A 6 11.74 20.13 -7.25
CA GLU A 6 12.50 19.60 -6.11
C GLU A 6 11.73 19.78 -4.80
N LYS A 7 11.15 20.96 -4.59
CA LYS A 7 10.31 21.24 -3.42
C LYS A 7 9.06 20.35 -3.37
N VAL A 8 8.42 20.07 -4.51
CA VAL A 8 7.23 19.19 -4.60
C VAL A 8 7.59 17.71 -4.47
N SER A 9 8.76 17.28 -4.94
CA SER A 9 9.26 15.92 -4.65
C SER A 9 9.64 15.74 -3.19
N GLY A 10 9.92 16.82 -2.45
CA GLY A 10 10.35 16.75 -1.07
C GLY A 10 11.59 15.85 -0.94
N LYS A 11 11.49 14.81 -0.10
CA LYS A 11 12.60 13.91 0.26
C LYS A 11 12.72 12.65 -0.64
N LYS A 12 12.08 12.64 -1.82
CA LYS A 12 12.13 11.51 -2.77
C LYS A 12 13.41 11.54 -3.58
N LYS A 13 13.99 10.37 -3.84
CA LYS A 13 15.14 10.22 -4.74
C LYS A 13 14.71 10.55 -6.16
N ARG A 14 15.35 11.56 -6.76
CA ARG A 14 15.10 11.98 -8.14
C ARG A 14 16.13 11.35 -9.08
N LEU A 15 15.68 10.97 -10.27
CA LEU A 15 16.55 10.63 -11.39
C LEU A 15 17.14 11.93 -11.95
N ILE A 16 18.46 12.08 -11.82
CA ILE A 16 19.22 13.16 -12.43
C ILE A 16 20.30 12.53 -13.31
N GLN A 17 20.03 12.40 -14.60
CA GLN A 17 20.92 11.76 -15.58
C GLN A 17 20.62 12.29 -16.98
N GLU A 18 21.65 12.48 -17.82
CA GLU A 18 21.49 12.81 -19.26
C GLU A 18 20.53 13.98 -19.54
N GLY A 19 20.53 14.99 -18.67
CA GLY A 19 19.64 16.16 -18.78
C GLY A 19 18.22 15.97 -18.24
N TYR A 20 17.85 14.76 -17.80
CA TYR A 20 16.58 14.49 -17.11
C TYR A 20 16.69 14.82 -15.63
N ASN A 21 15.63 15.44 -15.07
CA ASN A 21 15.45 15.64 -13.64
C ASN A 21 14.01 15.26 -13.26
N LEU A 22 13.80 13.97 -12.99
CA LEU A 22 12.48 13.37 -12.80
C LEU A 22 12.34 12.79 -11.39
N ASP A 23 11.16 12.95 -10.80
CA ASP A 23 10.76 12.22 -9.59
C ASP A 23 10.37 10.79 -9.97
N LEU A 24 11.41 10.00 -10.24
CA LEU A 24 11.39 8.62 -10.72
C LEU A 24 12.55 7.88 -10.05
N SER A 25 12.30 6.66 -9.57
CA SER A 25 13.32 5.83 -8.93
C SER A 25 13.15 4.38 -9.38
N TYR A 26 14.25 3.74 -9.76
CA TYR A 26 14.30 2.29 -9.91
C TYR A 26 14.31 1.67 -8.52
N VAL A 27 13.24 0.96 -8.16
CA VAL A 27 13.20 0.17 -6.92
C VAL A 27 14.02 -1.10 -7.09
N THR A 28 13.87 -1.75 -8.24
CA THR A 28 14.77 -2.78 -8.75
C THR A 28 15.15 -2.42 -10.19
N LYS A 29 15.90 -3.28 -10.90
CA LYS A 29 16.21 -3.01 -12.32
C LYS A 29 14.98 -3.02 -13.22
N ARG A 30 13.94 -3.75 -12.83
CA ARG A 30 12.74 -3.98 -13.64
C ARG A 30 11.47 -3.39 -13.05
N ILE A 31 11.57 -2.69 -11.92
CA ILE A 31 10.45 -2.02 -11.24
C ILE A 31 10.80 -0.56 -10.99
N ILE A 32 10.04 0.34 -11.58
CA ILE A 32 10.17 1.79 -11.45
C ILE A 32 8.99 2.34 -10.64
N ALA A 33 9.30 3.18 -9.66
CA ALA A 33 8.33 4.01 -8.95
C ALA A 33 8.48 5.47 -9.38
N MET A 34 7.38 6.15 -9.71
CA MET A 34 7.42 7.59 -10.03
C MET A 34 6.23 8.35 -9.46
N SER A 35 6.31 9.68 -9.46
CA SER A 35 5.12 10.52 -9.28
C SER A 35 4.39 10.78 -10.59
N TYR A 36 3.19 11.37 -10.47
CA TYR A 36 2.30 11.61 -11.60
C TYR A 36 2.96 12.40 -12.74
N PRO A 37 2.86 11.92 -14.00
CA PRO A 37 3.27 12.68 -15.18
C PRO A 37 2.25 13.79 -15.45
N GLY A 38 2.60 15.02 -15.10
CA GLY A 38 1.76 16.21 -15.28
C GLY A 38 1.82 16.76 -16.70
N GLU A 39 0.66 17.19 -17.20
CA GLU A 39 0.50 17.84 -18.52
C GLU A 39 0.49 19.37 -18.38
N GLY A 40 0.94 20.06 -19.42
CA GLY A 40 0.91 21.52 -19.49
C GLY A 40 1.51 22.20 -18.25
N LEU A 41 0.71 23.03 -17.58
CA LEU A 41 1.12 23.78 -16.39
C LEU A 41 1.38 22.89 -15.17
N GLU A 42 0.81 21.67 -15.09
CA GLU A 42 1.14 20.74 -14.00
C GLU A 42 2.57 20.24 -14.09
N GLY A 43 3.14 20.17 -15.30
CA GLY A 43 4.54 19.82 -15.55
C GLY A 43 5.54 20.81 -14.95
N LEU A 44 5.10 22.02 -14.57
CA LEU A 44 5.94 23.03 -13.90
C LEU A 44 6.33 22.61 -12.48
N TYR A 45 5.46 21.85 -11.81
CA TYR A 45 5.63 21.45 -10.41
C TYR A 45 5.56 19.93 -10.19
N ARG A 46 5.15 19.14 -11.20
CA ARG A 46 5.25 17.67 -11.25
C ARG A 46 6.28 17.22 -12.29
N ASN A 47 6.33 15.93 -12.57
CA ASN A 47 7.12 15.39 -13.68
C ASN A 47 6.48 15.84 -15.01
N PRO A 48 7.20 16.55 -15.91
CA PRO A 48 6.67 16.85 -17.23
C PRO A 48 6.48 15.55 -18.02
N ILE A 49 5.26 15.28 -18.48
CA ILE A 49 4.94 14.03 -19.19
C ILE A 49 5.87 13.79 -20.37
N ASP A 50 6.21 14.82 -21.15
CA ASP A 50 7.07 14.70 -22.33
C ASP A 50 8.48 14.22 -21.95
N GLN A 51 9.01 14.66 -20.80
CA GLN A 51 10.32 14.20 -20.33
C GLN A 51 10.25 12.76 -19.80
N VAL A 52 9.16 12.40 -19.11
CA VAL A 52 8.97 11.01 -18.63
C VAL A 52 8.85 10.05 -19.80
N ALA A 53 8.00 10.39 -20.78
CA ALA A 53 7.80 9.61 -21.99
C ALA A 53 9.09 9.51 -22.81
N ALA A 54 9.79 10.61 -23.06
CA ALA A 54 11.07 10.60 -23.77
C ALA A 54 12.11 9.73 -23.07
N TYR A 55 12.23 9.83 -21.74
CA TYR A 55 13.12 8.99 -20.95
C TYR A 55 12.76 7.50 -21.12
N LEU A 56 11.52 7.11 -20.82
CA LEU A 56 11.10 5.70 -20.89
C LEU A 56 11.20 5.14 -22.31
N ASN A 57 10.81 5.90 -23.34
CA ASN A 57 10.89 5.51 -24.74
C ASN A 57 12.33 5.37 -25.24
N THR A 58 13.28 6.09 -24.65
CA THR A 58 14.71 5.98 -25.00
C THR A 58 15.36 4.81 -24.28
N GLN A 59 15.05 4.64 -23.00
CA GLN A 59 15.66 3.65 -22.13
C GLN A 59 15.11 2.22 -22.36
N HIS A 60 13.80 2.11 -22.55
CA HIS A 60 13.09 0.81 -22.62
C HIS A 60 12.35 0.60 -23.94
N TYR A 61 12.43 1.54 -24.89
CA TYR A 61 11.68 1.52 -26.15
C TYR A 61 10.16 1.29 -25.95
N SER A 62 9.67 0.07 -26.14
CA SER A 62 8.28 -0.36 -25.90
C SER A 62 8.16 -1.42 -24.80
N ASP A 63 9.26 -1.86 -24.21
CA ASP A 63 9.34 -2.96 -23.25
C ASP A 63 9.00 -2.48 -21.83
N TYR A 64 8.02 -1.59 -21.69
CA TYR A 64 7.53 -1.15 -20.40
C TYR A 64 6.02 -1.06 -20.31
N MET A 65 5.49 -1.33 -19.12
CA MET A 65 4.08 -1.18 -18.80
C MET A 65 3.90 -0.20 -17.64
N VAL A 66 3.06 0.81 -17.83
CA VAL A 66 2.73 1.82 -16.84
C VAL A 66 1.43 1.46 -16.13
N PHE A 67 1.48 1.35 -14.80
CA PHE A 67 0.32 1.20 -13.92
C PHE A 67 -0.03 2.56 -13.31
N ASN A 68 -1.12 3.17 -13.80
CA ASN A 68 -1.64 4.44 -13.34
C ASN A 68 -2.68 4.24 -12.23
N LEU A 69 -2.26 4.41 -10.98
CA LEU A 69 -3.12 4.27 -9.80
C LEU A 69 -3.75 5.60 -9.36
N SER A 70 -3.59 6.67 -10.16
CA SER A 70 -3.93 8.03 -9.73
C SER A 70 -5.42 8.35 -9.81
N GLY A 71 -6.17 7.63 -10.65
CA GLY A 71 -7.54 7.96 -11.03
C GLY A 71 -7.66 9.16 -11.98
N ARG A 72 -6.54 9.64 -12.54
CA ARG A 72 -6.50 10.74 -13.51
C ARG A 72 -5.92 10.24 -14.82
N LYS A 73 -6.59 10.56 -15.92
CA LYS A 73 -6.11 10.31 -17.28
C LYS A 73 -5.18 11.44 -17.73
N TYR A 74 -4.28 11.09 -18.64
CA TYR A 74 -3.37 11.98 -19.35
C TYR A 74 -3.16 11.39 -20.75
N ASP A 75 -2.43 12.07 -21.63
CA ASP A 75 -2.17 11.61 -22.98
C ASP A 75 -1.26 10.36 -22.98
N PHE A 76 -1.90 9.19 -23.02
CA PHE A 76 -1.23 7.90 -23.04
C PHE A 76 -0.45 7.67 -24.34
N MET A 77 -0.78 8.36 -25.44
CA MET A 77 -0.13 8.18 -26.74
C MET A 77 1.33 8.64 -26.75
N LYS A 78 1.76 9.42 -25.75
CA LYS A 78 3.16 9.80 -25.56
C LYS A 78 4.05 8.60 -25.19
N PHE A 79 3.47 7.58 -24.57
CA PHE A 79 4.19 6.37 -24.16
C PHE A 79 4.12 5.32 -25.27
N LYS A 80 5.27 4.79 -25.70
CA LYS A 80 5.32 3.64 -26.62
C LYS A 80 4.94 2.32 -25.94
N GLY A 81 5.13 2.26 -24.63
CA GLY A 81 4.73 1.11 -23.80
C GLY A 81 3.24 1.11 -23.49
N ILE A 82 2.77 0.04 -22.85
CA ILE A 82 1.35 -0.12 -22.49
C ILE A 82 1.04 0.73 -21.26
N VAL A 83 -0.07 1.48 -21.26
CA VAL A 83 -0.56 2.20 -20.08
C VAL A 83 -1.87 1.58 -19.61
N GLN A 84 -1.93 1.17 -18.34
CA GLN A 84 -3.11 0.61 -17.69
C GLN A 84 -3.61 1.59 -16.61
N ASP A 85 -4.89 1.95 -16.66
CA ASP A 85 -5.54 2.91 -15.77
C ASP A 85 -6.83 2.39 -15.10
N CYS A 86 -7.11 1.09 -15.22
CA CYS A 86 -8.33 0.46 -14.71
C CYS A 86 -8.32 0.22 -13.19
N TRP A 87 -7.17 0.35 -12.51
CA TRP A 87 -7.06 0.13 -11.07
C TRP A 87 -6.97 1.43 -10.29
N ILE A 88 -8.12 1.83 -9.74
CA ILE A 88 -8.25 3.08 -9.01
C ILE A 88 -8.79 2.78 -7.62
N TRP A 89 -8.10 3.27 -6.59
CA TRP A 89 -8.70 3.43 -5.27
C TRP A 89 -8.43 4.83 -4.73
N LYS A 90 -9.41 5.36 -3.98
CA LYS A 90 -9.37 6.74 -3.48
C LYS A 90 -8.10 7.00 -2.68
N ASP A 91 -7.59 8.22 -2.82
CA ASP A 91 -6.43 8.60 -2.03
C ASP A 91 -6.77 8.50 -0.54
N HIS A 92 -5.81 8.03 0.24
CA HIS A 92 -5.96 7.81 1.68
C HIS A 92 -7.00 6.73 2.10
N HIS A 93 -7.46 5.88 1.19
CA HIS A 93 -8.17 4.64 1.53
C HIS A 93 -7.19 3.47 1.61
N SER A 94 -7.60 2.39 2.29
CA SER A 94 -6.96 1.09 2.11
C SER A 94 -7.13 0.62 0.66
N PRO A 95 -6.14 -0.10 0.10
CA PRO A 95 -6.31 -0.70 -1.22
C PRO A 95 -7.37 -1.82 -1.14
N PRO A 96 -8.26 -1.97 -2.12
CA PRO A 96 -9.08 -3.18 -2.24
C PRO A 96 -8.16 -4.41 -2.36
N LEU A 97 -8.42 -5.45 -1.56
CA LEU A 97 -7.49 -6.58 -1.46
C LEU A 97 -7.39 -7.38 -2.78
N ASP A 98 -8.50 -7.51 -3.50
CA ASP A 98 -8.59 -8.14 -4.82
C ASP A 98 -7.73 -7.42 -5.87
N LEU A 99 -7.73 -6.08 -5.83
CA LEU A 99 -6.92 -5.26 -6.72
C LEU A 99 -5.42 -5.51 -6.52
N LEU A 100 -4.97 -5.74 -5.27
CA LEU A 100 -3.56 -6.06 -5.00
C LEU A 100 -3.12 -7.34 -5.72
N PHE A 101 -3.94 -8.40 -5.64
CA PHE A 101 -3.67 -9.68 -6.30
C PHE A 101 -3.73 -9.59 -7.82
N GLU A 102 -4.72 -8.87 -8.36
CA GLU A 102 -4.84 -8.69 -9.80
C GLU A 102 -3.63 -7.97 -10.40
N ILE A 103 -3.19 -6.87 -9.77
CA ILE A 103 -2.02 -6.14 -10.25
C ILE A 103 -0.75 -6.97 -10.11
N CYS A 104 -0.57 -7.68 -8.98
CA CYS A 104 0.64 -8.51 -8.79
C CYS A 104 0.74 -9.62 -9.83
N ASP A 105 -0.38 -10.28 -10.16
CA ASP A 105 -0.43 -11.32 -11.18
C ASP A 105 -0.09 -10.78 -12.58
N LEU A 106 -0.60 -9.60 -12.93
CA LEU A 106 -0.29 -8.93 -14.19
C LEU A 106 1.17 -8.48 -14.27
N ILE A 107 1.72 -7.91 -13.20
CA ILE A 107 3.14 -7.58 -13.12
C ILE A 107 3.97 -8.86 -13.29
N HIS A 108 3.60 -9.95 -12.61
CA HIS A 108 4.32 -11.21 -12.69
C HIS A 108 4.33 -11.76 -14.11
N GLY A 109 3.17 -11.86 -14.76
CA GLY A 109 3.03 -12.32 -16.13
C GLY A 109 3.81 -11.46 -17.12
N TYR A 110 3.73 -10.13 -16.99
CA TYR A 110 4.46 -9.21 -17.86
C TYR A 110 5.98 -9.33 -17.71
N LEU A 111 6.50 -9.34 -16.47
CA LEU A 111 7.94 -9.47 -16.24
C LEU A 111 8.48 -10.85 -16.61
N LYS A 112 7.68 -11.91 -16.49
CA LYS A 112 8.06 -13.25 -16.94
C LYS A 112 8.09 -13.38 -18.46
N GLY A 113 7.29 -12.59 -19.18
CA GLY A 113 7.17 -12.68 -20.64
C GLY A 113 8.45 -12.33 -21.41
N ASN A 114 9.27 -11.40 -20.91
CA ASN A 114 10.54 -11.03 -21.52
C ASN A 114 11.47 -10.43 -20.45
N ILE A 115 12.76 -10.73 -20.50
CA ILE A 115 13.78 -10.21 -19.58
C ILE A 115 13.98 -8.70 -19.66
N SER A 116 13.72 -8.08 -20.83
CA SER A 116 13.80 -6.62 -21.01
C SER A 116 12.60 -5.88 -20.43
N ASN A 117 11.49 -6.57 -20.13
CA ASN A 117 10.27 -5.93 -19.67
C ASN A 117 10.48 -5.21 -18.33
N VAL A 118 9.98 -3.99 -18.23
CA VAL A 118 10.00 -3.16 -17.01
C VAL A 118 8.59 -2.69 -16.65
N VAL A 119 8.25 -2.68 -15.37
CA VAL A 119 6.99 -2.09 -14.90
C VAL A 119 7.23 -0.73 -14.26
N VAL A 120 6.36 0.23 -14.57
CA VAL A 120 6.38 1.59 -14.04
C VAL A 120 5.10 1.79 -13.25
N ILE A 121 5.20 2.03 -11.95
CA ILE A 121 4.02 2.17 -11.08
C ILE A 121 3.99 3.59 -10.52
N HIS A 122 2.85 4.26 -10.64
CA HIS A 122 2.69 5.60 -10.08
C HIS A 122 1.29 5.85 -9.53
N CYS A 123 1.20 6.83 -8.65
CA CYS A 123 -0.05 7.44 -8.23
C CYS A 123 0.07 8.96 -8.39
N LEU A 124 -0.50 9.77 -7.49
CA LEU A 124 -0.25 11.21 -7.49
C LEU A 124 1.18 11.55 -7.03
N ALA A 125 1.57 11.09 -5.84
CA ALA A 125 2.85 11.44 -5.23
C ALA A 125 3.95 10.37 -5.42
N GLY A 126 3.59 9.17 -5.87
CA GLY A 126 4.52 8.03 -5.98
C GLY A 126 5.07 7.57 -4.64
N LYS A 127 4.22 7.55 -3.58
CA LYS A 127 4.59 7.20 -2.20
C LYS A 127 3.82 5.98 -1.69
N GLY A 128 2.63 6.18 -1.12
CA GLY A 128 1.87 5.15 -0.40
C GLY A 128 1.25 4.10 -1.30
N ARG A 129 0.36 4.50 -2.23
CA ARG A 129 -0.31 3.58 -3.18
C ARG A 129 0.69 2.81 -4.05
N THR A 130 1.61 3.54 -4.69
CA THR A 130 2.73 2.97 -5.46
C THR A 130 3.54 1.97 -4.64
N GLY A 131 3.95 2.36 -3.43
CA GLY A 131 4.73 1.48 -2.57
C GLY A 131 3.97 0.25 -2.11
N THR A 132 2.65 0.36 -1.90
CA THR A 132 1.82 -0.77 -1.48
C THR A 132 1.85 -1.88 -2.53
N ILE A 133 1.65 -1.53 -3.81
CA ILE A 133 1.74 -2.49 -4.92
C ILE A 133 3.15 -3.07 -5.04
N ILE A 134 4.17 -2.22 -5.01
CA ILE A 134 5.56 -2.66 -5.16
C ILE A 134 5.94 -3.62 -4.03
N CYS A 135 5.60 -3.31 -2.77
CA CYS A 135 5.85 -4.19 -1.64
C CYS A 135 5.09 -5.51 -1.76
N CYS A 136 3.81 -5.49 -2.17
CA CYS A 136 3.05 -6.72 -2.41
C CYS A 136 3.73 -7.58 -3.48
N TYR A 137 4.14 -6.98 -4.61
CA TYR A 137 4.79 -7.73 -5.67
C TYR A 137 6.16 -8.29 -5.25
N LEU A 138 6.97 -7.53 -4.51
CA LEU A 138 8.25 -8.01 -3.98
C LEU A 138 8.09 -9.17 -2.97
N LEU A 139 6.96 -9.24 -2.25
CA LEU A 139 6.59 -10.40 -1.44
C LEU A 139 6.11 -11.57 -2.32
N TYR A 140 5.36 -11.25 -3.39
CA TYR A 140 4.87 -12.22 -4.38
C TYR A 140 6.00 -12.88 -5.19
N THR A 141 7.19 -12.28 -5.29
CA THR A 141 8.34 -12.96 -5.90
C THR A 141 9.06 -13.91 -4.94
N GLY A 142 8.71 -13.92 -3.65
CA GLY A 142 9.39 -14.72 -2.62
C GLY A 142 10.72 -14.16 -2.13
N LYS A 143 11.21 -13.05 -2.70
CA LYS A 143 12.48 -12.41 -2.25
C LYS A 143 12.41 -11.82 -0.85
N PHE A 144 11.22 -11.45 -0.40
CA PHE A 144 10.99 -11.02 0.97
C PHE A 144 10.04 -11.98 1.67
N LYS A 145 10.39 -12.35 2.90
CA LYS A 145 9.56 -13.18 3.81
C LYS A 145 9.01 -12.38 5.00
N CYS A 146 9.26 -11.08 5.02
CA CYS A 146 8.95 -10.20 6.13
C CYS A 146 8.44 -8.86 5.60
N VAL A 147 7.24 -8.47 6.04
CA VAL A 147 6.60 -7.21 5.64
C VAL A 147 7.44 -6.00 6.07
N LYS A 148 8.04 -6.03 7.26
CA LYS A 148 8.89 -4.93 7.75
C LYS A 148 10.16 -4.75 6.92
N ASP A 149 10.67 -5.82 6.31
CA ASP A 149 11.89 -5.77 5.49
C ASP A 149 11.61 -5.21 4.11
N VAL A 150 10.53 -5.64 3.46
CA VAL A 150 10.15 -5.10 2.15
C VAL A 150 9.74 -3.62 2.23
N LEU A 151 9.03 -3.21 3.29
CA LEU A 151 8.65 -1.82 3.52
C LEU A 151 9.88 -0.93 3.69
N TYR A 152 10.88 -1.40 4.44
CA TYR A 152 12.16 -0.72 4.61
C TYR A 152 12.92 -0.62 3.28
N TYR A 153 13.03 -1.72 2.54
CA TYR A 153 13.71 -1.76 1.25
C TYR A 153 13.12 -0.74 0.27
N TYR A 154 11.79 -0.75 0.11
CA TYR A 154 11.10 0.23 -0.72
C TYR A 154 11.36 1.67 -0.26
N GLY A 155 11.29 1.93 1.06
CA GLY A 155 11.58 3.25 1.63
C GLY A 155 12.98 3.74 1.27
N LYS A 156 14.00 2.89 1.45
CA LYS A 156 15.40 3.19 1.09
C LYS A 156 15.60 3.40 -0.41
N LYS A 157 14.90 2.66 -1.26
CA LYS A 157 15.01 2.83 -2.72
C LYS A 157 14.32 4.10 -3.23
N ARG A 158 13.21 4.49 -2.60
CA ARG A 158 12.38 5.61 -3.07
C ARG A 158 12.72 6.96 -2.42
N PHE A 159 13.25 6.98 -1.21
CA PHE A 159 13.47 8.20 -0.42
C PHE A 159 14.91 8.33 0.07
N GLU A 160 15.33 9.58 0.30
CA GLU A 160 16.66 9.90 0.83
C GLU A 160 16.75 9.68 2.34
N LYS A 161 15.63 9.84 3.06
CA LYS A 161 15.56 9.66 4.52
C LYS A 161 14.73 8.44 4.88
N GLU A 162 15.10 7.83 5.99
CA GLU A 162 14.39 6.69 6.59
C GLU A 162 12.97 7.02 7.03
N GLY A 163 12.17 5.97 7.17
CA GLY A 163 10.78 6.07 7.62
C GLY A 163 9.88 6.77 6.61
N LEU A 164 10.31 6.96 5.35
CA LEU A 164 9.51 7.52 4.28
C LEU A 164 9.21 6.41 3.28
N GLY A 165 7.93 6.07 3.13
CA GLY A 165 7.50 4.99 2.24
C GLY A 165 6.00 4.76 2.37
N VAL A 166 5.64 3.48 2.51
CA VAL A 166 4.30 3.06 2.90
C VAL A 166 4.20 3.15 4.43
N ASN A 167 3.67 4.26 4.92
CA ASN A 167 3.66 4.56 6.36
C ASN A 167 2.25 4.58 6.97
N GLN A 168 1.23 4.72 6.13
CA GLN A 168 -0.16 4.79 6.57
C GLN A 168 -0.56 3.42 7.12
N PRO A 169 -1.01 3.30 8.39
CA PRO A 169 -1.34 2.02 9.00
C PRO A 169 -2.29 1.16 8.16
N CYS A 170 -3.32 1.74 7.54
CA CYS A 170 -4.20 0.99 6.64
C CYS A 170 -3.47 0.37 5.44
N GLN A 171 -2.47 1.03 4.87
CA GLN A 171 -1.71 0.50 3.72
C GLN A 171 -0.78 -0.62 4.17
N VAL A 172 -0.09 -0.43 5.31
CA VAL A 172 0.78 -1.46 5.90
C VAL A 172 -0.03 -2.71 6.24
N LYS A 173 -1.20 -2.55 6.88
CA LYS A 173 -2.10 -3.65 7.25
C LYS A 173 -2.53 -4.49 6.04
N TYR A 174 -2.75 -3.86 4.89
CA TYR A 174 -3.16 -4.59 3.69
C TYR A 174 -1.98 -5.29 3.00
N VAL A 175 -0.75 -4.79 3.12
CA VAL A 175 0.46 -5.55 2.76
C VAL A 175 0.59 -6.78 3.67
N GLU A 176 0.29 -6.66 4.97
CA GLU A 176 0.25 -7.79 5.90
C GLU A 176 -0.82 -8.82 5.51
N TYR A 177 -2.04 -8.38 5.18
CA TYR A 177 -3.11 -9.24 4.69
C TYR A 177 -2.74 -9.98 3.41
N PHE A 178 -2.18 -9.27 2.44
CA PHE A 178 -1.68 -9.86 1.20
C PHE A 178 -0.62 -10.94 1.48
N HIS A 179 0.37 -10.63 2.32
CA HIS A 179 1.42 -11.58 2.68
C HIS A 179 0.89 -12.81 3.43
N LYS A 180 -0.06 -12.61 4.35
CA LYS A 180 -0.71 -13.71 5.09
C LYS A 180 -1.47 -14.64 4.15
N LEU A 181 -2.14 -14.10 3.13
CA LEU A 181 -2.82 -14.90 2.12
C LEU A 181 -1.86 -15.69 1.23
N LEU A 182 -0.69 -15.14 0.89
CA LEU A 182 0.33 -15.86 0.13
C LEU A 182 1.00 -17.00 0.91
N THR A 183 1.07 -16.89 2.23
CA THR A 183 1.84 -17.81 3.08
C THR A 183 0.97 -18.76 3.90
N THR A 184 -0.36 -18.59 3.89
CA THR A 184 -1.26 -19.48 4.62
C THR A 184 -1.56 -20.75 3.83
N ASP A 185 -1.53 -21.90 4.51
CA ASP A 185 -1.98 -23.18 3.94
C ASP A 185 -3.51 -23.32 3.94
N GLN A 186 -4.23 -22.36 4.55
CA GLN A 186 -5.66 -22.44 4.75
C GLN A 186 -6.39 -21.43 3.87
N VAL A 187 -7.36 -21.89 3.09
CA VAL A 187 -8.22 -21.03 2.28
C VAL A 187 -9.06 -20.12 3.17
N ILE A 188 -9.00 -18.81 2.94
CA ILE A 188 -9.74 -17.78 3.69
C ILE A 188 -10.86 -17.21 2.82
N TYR A 189 -11.99 -16.90 3.44
CA TYR A 189 -13.14 -16.21 2.85
C TYR A 189 -13.54 -14.99 3.69
N PRO A 190 -14.16 -13.97 3.08
CA PRO A 190 -14.73 -12.84 3.82
C PRO A 190 -15.89 -13.32 4.70
N THR A 191 -16.13 -12.63 5.81
CA THR A 191 -17.21 -12.96 6.73
C THR A 191 -18.17 -11.81 6.88
N VAL A 192 -19.44 -12.12 7.16
CA VAL A 192 -20.41 -11.12 7.58
C VAL A 192 -20.35 -11.00 9.09
N VAL A 193 -20.05 -9.81 9.59
CA VAL A 193 -20.09 -9.48 11.01
C VAL A 193 -20.95 -8.25 11.23
N THR A 194 -21.64 -8.17 12.36
CA THR A 194 -22.51 -7.05 12.70
C THR A 194 -21.81 -6.18 13.72
N ILE A 195 -21.60 -4.89 13.43
CA ILE A 195 -21.09 -3.95 14.44
C ILE A 195 -22.20 -3.66 15.45
N LYS A 196 -21.90 -3.82 16.75
CA LYS A 196 -22.80 -3.49 17.86
C LYS A 196 -22.50 -2.13 18.45
N SER A 197 -21.22 -1.84 18.69
CA SER A 197 -20.80 -0.54 19.16
C SER A 197 -19.34 -0.28 18.82
N ILE A 198 -18.97 0.99 18.80
CA ILE A 198 -17.59 1.44 18.64
C ILE A 198 -17.25 2.29 19.86
N THR A 199 -16.33 1.80 20.66
CA THR A 199 -15.90 2.43 21.90
C THR A 199 -14.53 3.08 21.72
N PHE A 200 -14.38 4.32 22.16
CA PHE A 200 -13.08 4.98 22.33
C PHE A 200 -12.65 4.88 23.79
N GLN A 201 -11.40 4.48 24.01
CA GLN A 201 -10.83 4.27 25.35
C GLN A 201 -9.40 4.86 25.42
N GLY A 202 -9.11 5.64 26.47
CA GLY A 202 -7.75 6.16 26.76
C GLY A 202 -6.98 5.33 27.81
N LYS A 203 -5.80 5.80 28.26
CA LYS A 203 -5.09 5.25 29.43
C LYS A 203 -5.78 5.58 30.75
N GLN A 204 -5.75 4.64 31.69
CA GLN A 204 -6.01 4.84 33.11
C GLN A 204 -4.81 5.53 33.77
N ASP A 205 -4.95 6.76 34.26
CA ASP A 205 -3.90 7.42 35.05
C ASP A 205 -3.82 6.84 36.46
N SER A 206 -2.58 6.65 36.95
CA SER A 206 -2.28 5.88 38.17
C SER A 206 -2.13 6.73 39.44
N PHE A 207 -2.29 8.06 39.35
CA PHE A 207 -2.14 8.98 40.49
C PHE A 207 -3.39 9.83 40.77
N ASP A 208 -4.41 9.74 39.90
CA ASP A 208 -5.70 10.39 40.08
C ASP A 208 -6.74 9.46 39.42
N ASP A 209 -7.44 8.68 40.25
CA ASP A 209 -8.16 7.44 39.88
C ASP A 209 -9.37 7.63 38.93
N TYR A 210 -9.56 8.84 38.38
CA TYR A 210 -10.78 9.26 37.68
C TYR A 210 -10.59 9.90 36.29
N ASN A 211 -9.37 10.21 35.83
CA ASN A 211 -9.18 10.94 34.56
C ASN A 211 -8.42 10.10 33.52
N TYR A 212 -9.15 9.59 32.53
CA TYR A 212 -8.59 9.14 31.26
C TYR A 212 -8.91 10.24 30.24
N ARG A 213 -7.92 10.67 29.46
CA ARG A 213 -8.09 11.85 28.63
C ARG A 213 -8.79 11.53 27.31
N ALA A 214 -10.04 11.96 27.17
CA ALA A 214 -10.71 12.07 25.87
C ALA A 214 -9.86 12.90 24.89
N PRO A 215 -9.86 12.60 23.57
CA PRO A 215 -9.10 13.39 22.62
C PRO A 215 -9.45 14.89 22.67
N ALA A 216 -8.45 15.75 22.81
CA ALA A 216 -8.64 17.17 23.12
C ALA A 216 -8.78 18.05 21.85
N PHE A 217 -9.92 17.96 21.17
CA PHE A 217 -10.23 18.74 19.95
C PHE A 217 -10.96 20.07 20.22
N ARG A 218 -11.25 20.40 21.48
CA ARG A 218 -11.96 21.62 21.88
C ARG A 218 -11.14 22.41 22.91
N MET A 219 -11.32 23.73 22.93
CA MET A 219 -10.67 24.62 23.90
C MET A 219 -10.95 24.25 25.36
N SER A 220 -12.15 23.74 25.65
CA SER A 220 -12.54 23.27 26.98
C SER A 220 -12.14 21.82 27.27
N GLY A 221 -11.34 21.19 26.40
CA GLY A 221 -11.03 19.77 26.45
C GLY A 221 -12.10 18.88 25.81
N GLY A 222 -11.71 17.63 25.52
CA GLY A 222 -12.56 16.63 24.87
C GLY A 222 -12.89 16.92 23.41
N CYS A 223 -13.86 16.18 22.87
CA CYS A 223 -14.29 16.25 21.47
C CYS A 223 -15.82 16.05 21.36
N LYS A 224 -16.37 16.20 20.16
CA LYS A 224 -17.75 15.84 19.81
C LYS A 224 -17.68 14.88 18.63
N PRO A 225 -17.31 13.61 18.87
CA PRO A 225 -16.99 12.71 17.78
C PRO A 225 -18.26 12.18 17.10
N TYR A 226 -18.15 11.96 15.80
CA TYR A 226 -19.05 11.11 15.04
C TYR A 226 -18.25 10.28 14.04
N MET A 227 -18.87 9.22 13.52
CA MET A 227 -18.21 8.30 12.61
C MET A 227 -19.01 8.07 11.33
N GLU A 228 -18.30 7.70 10.28
CA GLU A 228 -18.84 7.16 9.04
C GLU A 228 -18.23 5.78 8.80
N VAL A 229 -19.09 4.78 8.52
CA VAL A 229 -18.65 3.44 8.15
C VAL A 229 -18.89 3.24 6.67
N ILE A 230 -17.83 2.87 5.95
CA ILE A 230 -17.79 2.83 4.50
C ILE A 230 -17.32 1.45 4.05
N GLN A 231 -18.02 0.88 3.08
CA GLN A 231 -17.55 -0.28 2.34
C GLN A 231 -16.65 0.21 1.19
N VAL A 232 -15.39 -0.20 1.18
CA VAL A 232 -14.36 0.41 0.33
C VAL A 232 -14.60 0.09 -1.15
N LYS A 233 -14.94 -1.15 -1.47
CA LYS A 233 -15.05 -1.66 -2.85
C LYS A 233 -16.00 -0.86 -3.73
N ASN A 234 -17.16 -0.48 -3.20
CA ASN A 234 -18.18 0.29 -3.89
C ASN A 234 -18.25 1.75 -3.40
N ASP A 235 -17.32 2.15 -2.51
CA ASP A 235 -17.29 3.46 -1.85
C ASP A 235 -18.64 3.84 -1.22
N LYS A 236 -19.40 2.84 -0.75
CA LYS A 236 -20.73 3.04 -0.18
C LYS A 236 -20.63 3.35 1.31
N GLN A 237 -21.14 4.51 1.71
CA GLN A 237 -21.38 4.79 3.12
C GLN A 237 -22.52 3.89 3.63
N LEU A 238 -22.19 2.99 4.55
CA LEU A 238 -23.14 2.10 5.22
C LEU A 238 -23.84 2.80 6.38
N TYR A 239 -23.15 3.73 7.05
CA TYR A 239 -23.65 4.39 8.25
C TYR A 239 -22.98 5.73 8.54
N SER A 240 -23.68 6.60 9.26
CA SER A 240 -23.12 7.83 9.84
C SER A 240 -23.83 8.20 11.14
N THR A 241 -23.05 8.44 12.21
CA THR A 241 -23.58 8.96 13.49
C THR A 241 -23.56 10.49 13.57
N SER A 242 -23.35 11.19 12.45
CA SER A 242 -23.25 12.67 12.43
C SER A 242 -24.43 13.37 13.11
N ARG A 243 -25.65 12.85 12.93
CA ARG A 243 -26.86 13.39 13.57
C ARG A 243 -26.98 13.09 15.07
N GLU A 244 -26.15 12.18 15.57
CA GLU A 244 -26.15 11.70 16.95
C GLU A 244 -24.88 12.08 17.72
N ALA A 245 -24.05 12.95 17.12
CA ALA A 245 -22.80 13.40 17.71
C ALA A 245 -23.03 14.03 19.08
N LYS A 246 -22.36 13.50 20.11
CA LYS A 246 -22.46 13.97 21.51
C LYS A 246 -21.11 14.42 22.01
N LYS A 247 -21.10 15.34 22.96
CA LYS A 247 -19.86 15.79 23.60
C LYS A 247 -19.25 14.63 24.39
N TYR A 248 -17.97 14.37 24.16
CA TYR A 248 -17.16 13.37 24.85
C TYR A 248 -16.02 14.06 25.60
N THR A 249 -16.01 13.93 26.92
CA THR A 249 -14.98 14.49 27.81
C THR A 249 -14.42 13.48 28.81
N GLY A 250 -14.89 12.23 28.76
CA GLY A 250 -14.59 11.22 29.78
C GLY A 250 -13.66 10.12 29.29
N ASN A 251 -13.72 8.98 29.96
CA ASN A 251 -12.71 7.94 29.82
C ASN A 251 -13.05 6.90 28.76
N GLN A 252 -14.34 6.73 28.55
CA GLN A 252 -14.93 5.82 27.60
C GLN A 252 -16.03 6.55 26.84
N HIS A 253 -16.01 6.45 25.52
CA HIS A 253 -17.12 6.91 24.69
C HIS A 253 -17.64 5.75 23.87
N ASP A 254 -18.88 5.32 24.14
CA ASP A 254 -19.53 4.29 23.35
C ASP A 254 -20.43 4.92 22.30
N LEU A 255 -20.00 4.87 21.04
CA LEU A 255 -20.84 5.17 19.88
C LEU A 255 -21.67 3.92 19.60
N GLN A 256 -22.84 3.85 20.22
CA GLN A 256 -23.81 2.80 19.93
C GLN A 256 -24.47 3.05 18.58
N LEU A 257 -24.66 1.96 17.84
CA LEU A 257 -25.42 2.00 16.61
C LEU A 257 -26.89 1.73 16.97
N ASP A 258 -27.77 2.65 16.61
CA ASP A 258 -29.22 2.56 16.76
C ASP A 258 -29.83 1.41 15.93
N LYS A 259 -29.07 0.81 15.00
CA LYS A 259 -29.45 -0.41 14.28
C LYS A 259 -28.28 -1.36 14.12
N PRO A 260 -28.50 -2.69 14.19
CA PRO A 260 -27.50 -3.68 13.80
C PRO A 260 -27.00 -3.42 12.37
N MET A 261 -25.68 -3.29 12.21
CA MET A 261 -25.07 -2.99 10.92
C MET A 261 -24.17 -4.15 10.46
N PRO A 262 -24.65 -5.00 9.54
CA PRO A 262 -23.81 -6.02 8.92
C PRO A 262 -22.78 -5.39 7.99
N ILE A 263 -21.54 -5.84 8.11
CA ILE A 263 -20.39 -5.43 7.32
C ILE A 263 -19.68 -6.67 6.77
N TYR A 264 -19.02 -6.52 5.61
CA TYR A 264 -18.27 -7.58 4.94
C TYR A 264 -17.23 -6.97 3.96
N GLY A 265 -16.20 -7.75 3.64
CA GLY A 265 -15.08 -7.35 2.79
C GLY A 265 -14.20 -6.28 3.45
N ASP A 266 -13.77 -5.31 2.65
CA ASP A 266 -12.93 -4.17 3.04
C ASP A 266 -13.75 -3.03 3.66
N ILE A 267 -13.48 -2.71 4.92
CA ILE A 267 -14.21 -1.71 5.71
C ILE A 267 -13.28 -0.56 6.07
N LEU A 268 -13.78 0.67 5.90
CA LEU A 268 -13.13 1.90 6.32
C LEU A 268 -14.05 2.64 7.29
N ILE A 269 -13.53 2.98 8.47
CA ILE A 269 -14.22 3.81 9.44
C ILE A 269 -13.49 5.14 9.53
N LYS A 270 -14.21 6.25 9.32
CA LYS A 270 -13.70 7.61 9.50
C LYS A 270 -14.33 8.21 10.73
N VAL A 271 -13.53 8.86 11.56
CA VAL A 271 -13.99 9.55 12.76
C VAL A 271 -13.67 11.02 12.64
N PHE A 272 -14.66 11.84 12.97
CA PHE A 272 -14.61 13.29 12.86
C PHE A 272 -15.01 13.91 14.20
N ASN A 273 -14.48 15.10 14.48
CA ASN A 273 -14.91 15.97 15.55
C ASN A 273 -15.78 17.08 14.96
N GLU A 274 -17.02 17.20 15.42
CA GLU A 274 -17.88 18.32 15.10
C GLU A 274 -17.46 19.55 15.92
N GLY A 275 -16.57 20.35 15.33
CA GLY A 275 -16.12 21.62 15.89
C GLY A 275 -17.16 22.73 15.72
N MET A 276 -16.90 23.88 16.34
CA MET A 276 -17.83 25.02 16.33
C MET A 276 -17.95 25.70 14.96
N LEU A 277 -16.86 25.72 14.18
CA LEU A 277 -16.77 26.38 12.88
C LEU A 277 -16.57 25.38 11.72
N GLN A 278 -15.90 24.26 11.99
CA GLN A 278 -15.60 23.26 10.98
C GLN A 278 -15.59 21.87 11.58
N ILE A 279 -15.90 20.90 10.72
CA ILE A 279 -15.72 19.48 11.01
C ILE A 279 -14.25 19.17 10.79
N GLU A 280 -13.61 18.60 11.81
CA GLU A 280 -12.22 18.17 11.74
C GLU A 280 -12.15 16.64 11.70
N LYS A 281 -11.34 16.08 10.81
CA LYS A 281 -11.09 14.63 10.81
C LYS A 281 -10.15 14.28 11.97
N MET A 282 -10.59 13.40 12.85
CA MET A 282 -9.80 12.92 13.97
C MET A 282 -8.83 11.83 13.50
N PHE A 283 -9.39 10.75 12.96
CA PHE A 283 -8.63 9.61 12.47
C PHE A 283 -9.49 8.77 11.52
N ARG A 284 -8.88 7.76 10.91
CA ARG A 284 -9.58 6.67 10.23
C ARG A 284 -8.87 5.36 10.52
N LEU A 285 -9.57 4.26 10.34
CA LEU A 285 -9.01 2.91 10.41
C LEU A 285 -9.65 2.04 9.34
N ALA A 286 -8.90 1.06 8.85
CA ALA A 286 -9.40 0.13 7.85
C ALA A 286 -9.00 -1.30 8.20
N PHE A 287 -9.89 -2.25 7.91
CA PHE A 287 -9.66 -3.68 8.11
C PHE A 287 -10.47 -4.47 7.09
N ASN A 288 -10.16 -5.77 6.96
CA ASN A 288 -10.93 -6.68 6.12
C ASN A 288 -11.51 -7.81 6.99
N THR A 289 -12.82 -8.05 6.81
CA THR A 289 -13.58 -9.04 7.61
C THR A 289 -13.11 -10.49 7.46
N ALA A 290 -12.37 -10.82 6.41
CA ALA A 290 -11.77 -12.14 6.20
C ALA A 290 -10.69 -12.47 7.25
N PHE A 291 -10.08 -11.44 7.83
CA PHE A 291 -8.98 -11.56 8.80
C PHE A 291 -9.42 -11.38 10.25
N ILE A 292 -10.73 -11.36 10.49
CA ILE A 292 -11.29 -11.42 11.84
C ILE A 292 -11.15 -12.86 12.33
N GLU A 293 -10.35 -13.07 13.37
CA GLU A 293 -10.03 -14.40 13.90
C GLU A 293 -10.96 -14.79 15.05
N ASP A 294 -11.30 -16.07 15.15
CA ASP A 294 -12.22 -16.57 16.18
C ASP A 294 -11.74 -16.24 17.61
N SER A 295 -10.43 -16.24 17.82
CA SER A 295 -9.72 -15.88 19.05
C SER A 295 -10.04 -14.48 19.60
N GLN A 296 -10.49 -13.55 18.77
CA GLN A 296 -10.70 -12.15 19.15
C GLN A 296 -11.96 -11.88 20.00
N GLN A 297 -12.61 -12.91 20.57
CA GLN A 297 -13.74 -12.80 21.52
C GLN A 297 -14.80 -11.73 21.16
N ASN A 298 -15.20 -11.63 19.88
CA ASN A 298 -16.19 -10.66 19.41
C ASN A 298 -15.82 -9.17 19.61
N GLN A 299 -14.52 -8.86 19.71
CA GLN A 299 -14.01 -7.50 19.80
C GLN A 299 -12.80 -7.28 18.87
N LEU A 300 -12.80 -6.19 18.13
CA LEU A 300 -11.64 -5.74 17.36
C LEU A 300 -11.02 -4.54 18.07
N GLN A 301 -9.75 -4.63 18.40
CA GLN A 301 -9.03 -3.58 19.12
C GLN A 301 -7.97 -2.96 18.22
N PHE A 302 -7.99 -1.64 18.10
CA PHE A 302 -7.05 -0.86 17.31
C PHE A 302 -6.39 0.16 18.22
N SER A 303 -5.08 0.06 18.36
CA SER A 303 -4.27 1.04 19.08
C SER A 303 -4.07 2.31 18.26
N LEU A 304 -3.56 3.38 18.86
CA LEU A 304 -3.20 4.61 18.16
C LEU A 304 -2.27 4.38 16.95
N GLN A 305 -1.42 3.33 16.98
CA GLN A 305 -0.52 2.97 15.88
C GLN A 305 -1.25 2.33 14.69
N ASP A 306 -2.45 1.81 14.91
CA ASP A 306 -3.29 1.21 13.87
C ASP A 306 -4.19 2.25 13.17
N LEU A 307 -4.19 3.50 13.64
CA LEU A 307 -5.03 4.59 13.14
C LEU A 307 -4.27 5.47 12.15
N ASP A 308 -4.95 5.87 11.07
CA ASP A 308 -4.43 6.86 10.14
C ASP A 308 -4.91 8.28 10.47
N PRO A 309 -4.08 9.30 10.19
CA PRO A 309 -2.76 9.21 9.58
C PRO A 309 -1.68 8.75 10.56
N SER A 310 -0.57 8.21 10.06
CA SER A 310 0.54 7.71 10.88
C SER A 310 1.12 8.73 11.88
N GLN A 311 0.91 10.03 11.64
CA GLN A 311 1.34 11.13 12.52
C GLN A 311 0.51 11.22 13.81
N LEU A 312 -0.60 10.47 13.95
CA LEU A 312 -1.43 10.50 15.15
C LEU A 312 -0.67 10.11 16.42
N THR A 313 0.37 9.29 16.32
CA THR A 313 1.21 8.92 17.46
C THR A 313 2.03 10.08 18.03
N GLU A 314 2.17 11.16 17.26
CA GLU A 314 2.85 12.41 17.65
C GLU A 314 1.83 13.51 18.04
N ASP A 315 0.53 13.26 17.86
CA ASP A 315 -0.52 14.24 18.13
C ASP A 315 -0.88 14.24 19.62
N GLU A 316 -0.46 15.28 20.34
CA GLU A 316 -0.68 15.46 21.78
C GLU A 316 -2.16 15.54 22.18
N ARG A 317 -3.08 15.69 21.22
CA ARG A 317 -4.51 15.62 21.48
C ARG A 317 -4.96 14.21 21.83
N PHE A 318 -4.23 13.17 21.43
CA PHE A 318 -4.52 11.78 21.74
C PHE A 318 -3.64 11.27 22.87
N ASP A 319 -4.20 10.45 23.73
CA ASP A 319 -3.42 9.68 24.70
C ASP A 319 -2.61 8.57 23.99
N LYS A 320 -1.40 8.27 24.48
CA LYS A 320 -0.52 7.26 23.85
C LYS A 320 -1.08 5.85 23.88
N ASN A 321 -1.97 5.54 24.83
CA ASN A 321 -2.68 4.27 24.92
C ASN A 321 -4.13 4.39 24.41
N PHE A 322 -4.46 5.45 23.68
CA PHE A 322 -5.75 5.57 23.02
C PHE A 322 -6.00 4.35 22.12
N GLN A 323 -7.21 3.81 22.25
CA GLN A 323 -7.66 2.62 21.55
C GLN A 323 -9.10 2.79 21.08
N VAL A 324 -9.38 2.14 19.95
CA VAL A 324 -10.72 1.97 19.40
C VAL A 324 -11.09 0.50 19.53
N ILE A 325 -12.19 0.22 20.22
CA ILE A 325 -12.72 -1.12 20.42
C ILE A 325 -14.04 -1.24 19.67
N ILE A 326 -14.09 -2.13 18.68
CA ILE A 326 -15.29 -2.41 17.91
C ILE A 326 -15.88 -3.72 18.43
N LYS A 327 -17.03 -3.64 19.09
CA LYS A 327 -17.79 -4.83 19.49
C LYS A 327 -18.56 -5.33 18.28
N ILE A 328 -18.36 -6.60 17.95
CA ILE A 328 -18.99 -7.25 16.81
C ILE A 328 -19.84 -8.44 17.25
N GLU A 329 -20.82 -8.81 16.44
CA GLU A 329 -21.53 -10.08 16.53
C GLU A 329 -21.26 -10.86 15.26
N ARG A 330 -20.92 -12.14 15.39
CA ARG A 330 -20.60 -13.04 14.28
C ARG A 330 -21.80 -13.91 13.92
N CYS A 331 -21.84 -14.35 12.67
CA CYS A 331 -22.71 -15.45 12.29
C CYS A 331 -22.33 -16.71 13.07
N THR A 332 -23.30 -17.40 13.65
CA THR A 332 -23.06 -18.67 14.36
C THR A 332 -22.89 -19.87 13.42
N LYS A 333 -23.23 -19.71 12.14
CA LYS A 333 -23.19 -20.79 11.12
C LYS A 333 -22.04 -20.65 10.12
N CYS A 334 -21.44 -19.47 10.01
CA CYS A 334 -20.43 -19.18 8.98
C CYS A 334 -19.26 -18.42 9.58
N ASN A 335 -18.05 -18.78 9.19
CA ASN A 335 -16.80 -18.11 9.55
C ASN A 335 -15.91 -17.93 8.31
N ASN A 336 -14.67 -17.48 8.52
CA ASN A 336 -13.74 -17.20 7.42
C ASN A 336 -13.16 -18.46 6.75
N ARG A 337 -13.65 -19.64 7.13
CA ARG A 337 -13.34 -20.95 6.52
C ARG A 337 -14.53 -21.54 5.78
N THR A 338 -15.71 -20.95 5.91
CA THR A 338 -16.91 -21.40 5.19
C THR A 338 -16.85 -20.97 3.73
N ASN A 339 -16.81 -21.93 2.80
CA ASN A 339 -16.90 -21.66 1.37
C ASN A 339 -18.29 -21.07 1.00
N PHE A 340 -18.35 -20.32 -0.10
CA PHE A 340 -19.56 -19.68 -0.63
C PHE A 340 -20.75 -20.64 -0.80
N ASP A 341 -20.51 -21.89 -1.21
CA ASP A 341 -21.56 -22.92 -1.37
C ASP A 341 -22.16 -23.39 -0.04
N MET A 342 -21.42 -23.25 1.06
CA MET A 342 -21.80 -23.68 2.41
C MET A 342 -22.28 -22.52 3.29
N LEU A 343 -22.33 -21.30 2.76
CA LEU A 343 -22.85 -20.16 3.49
C LEU A 343 -24.34 -20.34 3.80
N CYS A 344 -24.75 -19.92 5.00
CA CYS A 344 -26.17 -19.76 5.30
C CYS A 344 -26.81 -18.68 4.39
N GLU A 345 -28.13 -18.73 4.22
CA GLU A 345 -28.88 -17.84 3.33
C GLU A 345 -28.59 -16.34 3.56
N ILE A 346 -28.47 -15.93 4.83
CA ILE A 346 -28.19 -14.53 5.19
C ILE A 346 -26.79 -14.12 4.72
N CYS A 347 -25.75 -14.91 5.05
CA CYS A 347 -24.39 -14.60 4.65
C CYS A 347 -24.22 -14.63 3.14
N LYS A 348 -24.87 -15.59 2.46
CA LYS A 348 -24.86 -15.72 1.00
C LYS A 348 -25.43 -14.49 0.31
N ALA A 349 -26.50 -13.90 0.84
CA ALA A 349 -27.10 -12.68 0.30
C ALA A 349 -26.13 -11.48 0.31
N TYR A 350 -25.36 -11.30 1.39
CA TYR A 350 -24.37 -10.22 1.50
C TYR A 350 -23.11 -10.50 0.67
N LEU A 351 -22.59 -11.73 0.75
CA LEU A 351 -21.29 -12.08 0.17
C LEU A 351 -21.34 -12.41 -1.32
N LYS A 352 -22.52 -12.43 -1.96
CA LYS A 352 -22.68 -12.63 -3.40
C LYS A 352 -21.80 -11.70 -4.25
N GLN A 353 -21.63 -10.45 -3.81
CA GLN A 353 -20.78 -9.47 -4.53
C GLN A 353 -19.28 -9.74 -4.38
N GLU A 354 -18.88 -10.50 -3.37
CA GLU A 354 -17.50 -10.86 -3.04
C GLU A 354 -17.07 -12.19 -3.66
N GLU A 355 -18.02 -13.05 -4.01
CA GLU A 355 -17.78 -14.41 -4.48
C GLU A 355 -16.80 -14.49 -5.64
N LYS A 356 -17.08 -13.79 -6.74
CA LYS A 356 -16.25 -13.83 -7.96
C LYS A 356 -14.77 -13.50 -7.68
N GLN A 357 -14.52 -12.44 -6.89
CA GLN A 357 -13.16 -11.99 -6.64
C GLN A 357 -12.42 -12.89 -5.66
N TRP A 358 -13.09 -13.39 -4.61
CA TRP A 358 -12.44 -14.28 -3.65
C TRP A 358 -12.19 -15.67 -4.23
N ILE A 359 -13.02 -16.14 -5.16
CA ILE A 359 -12.70 -17.32 -5.97
C ILE A 359 -11.43 -17.07 -6.80
N LYS A 360 -11.28 -15.90 -7.41
CA LYS A 360 -10.07 -15.52 -8.16
C LYS A 360 -8.83 -15.46 -7.25
N ILE A 361 -8.91 -14.76 -6.11
CA ILE A 361 -7.82 -14.66 -5.12
C ILE A 361 -7.40 -16.07 -4.66
N ASN A 362 -8.35 -16.90 -4.22
CA ASN A 362 -8.05 -18.24 -3.75
C ASN A 362 -7.54 -19.16 -4.87
N GLY A 363 -8.01 -18.96 -6.11
CA GLY A 363 -7.49 -19.65 -7.29
C GLY A 363 -6.03 -19.28 -7.56
N GLN A 364 -5.70 -17.99 -7.52
CA GLN A 364 -4.34 -17.49 -7.66
C GLN A 364 -3.43 -18.04 -6.55
N ILE A 365 -3.85 -17.98 -5.28
CA ILE A 365 -3.08 -18.51 -4.14
C ILE A 365 -2.83 -20.03 -4.30
N ARG A 366 -3.83 -20.81 -4.72
CA ARG A 366 -3.66 -22.26 -4.92
C ARG A 366 -2.67 -22.60 -6.04
N GLN A 367 -2.63 -21.78 -7.08
CA GLN A 367 -1.72 -21.96 -8.22
C GLN A 367 -0.35 -21.31 -7.98
N TYR A 368 -0.27 -20.40 -7.01
CA TYR A 368 0.93 -19.66 -6.67
C TYR A 368 2.00 -20.61 -6.16
N LYS A 369 3.09 -20.69 -6.91
CA LYS A 369 4.33 -21.34 -6.51
C LYS A 369 5.33 -20.24 -6.25
N VAL A 370 5.82 -20.18 -5.01
CA VAL A 370 6.88 -19.24 -4.64
C VAL A 370 8.05 -19.45 -5.61
N PRO A 371 8.46 -18.40 -6.37
CA PRO A 371 9.62 -18.50 -7.24
C PRO A 371 10.86 -18.89 -6.44
N ASP A 372 11.72 -19.71 -7.04
CA ASP A 372 13.05 -19.93 -6.45
C ASP A 372 13.88 -18.64 -6.51
N ASP A 373 14.97 -18.61 -5.75
CA ASP A 373 15.80 -17.40 -5.62
C ASP A 373 16.40 -16.94 -6.96
N ASN A 374 16.75 -17.87 -7.86
CA ASN A 374 17.32 -17.53 -9.16
C ASN A 374 16.27 -16.86 -10.04
N LEU A 375 15.08 -17.46 -10.16
CA LEU A 375 13.97 -16.90 -10.91
C LEU A 375 13.55 -15.54 -10.34
N ALA A 376 13.47 -15.42 -9.02
CA ALA A 376 13.10 -14.16 -8.39
C ALA A 376 14.18 -13.06 -8.60
N THR A 377 15.46 -13.45 -8.64
CA THR A 377 16.57 -12.56 -9.01
C THR A 377 16.43 -12.08 -10.45
N GLU A 378 16.17 -12.99 -11.38
CA GLU A 378 15.99 -12.67 -12.80
C GLU A 378 14.79 -11.74 -13.03
N LEU A 379 13.67 -12.02 -12.37
CA LEU A 379 12.43 -11.23 -12.42
C LEU A 379 12.63 -9.78 -11.97
N LEU A 380 13.50 -9.54 -10.99
CA LEU A 380 13.66 -8.21 -10.38
C LEU A 380 14.90 -7.47 -10.86
N PHE A 381 16.00 -8.19 -11.08
CA PHE A 381 17.34 -7.64 -11.24
C PHE A 381 18.04 -8.05 -12.52
N VAL A 382 17.46 -8.96 -13.32
CA VAL A 382 18.06 -9.59 -14.52
C VAL A 382 19.25 -10.50 -14.19
N LYS A 383 20.21 -10.03 -13.39
CA LYS A 383 21.38 -10.80 -12.95
C LYS A 383 21.64 -10.60 -11.46
N LYS A 384 22.25 -11.60 -10.83
CA LYS A 384 22.59 -11.60 -9.39
C LYS A 384 23.50 -10.45 -8.98
N GLU A 385 24.39 -9.99 -9.85
CA GLU A 385 25.29 -8.85 -9.56
C GLU A 385 24.55 -7.52 -9.32
N PHE A 386 23.31 -7.41 -9.81
CA PHE A 386 22.44 -6.25 -9.61
C PHE A 386 21.46 -6.43 -8.45
N ASP A 387 21.39 -7.63 -7.86
CA ASP A 387 20.61 -7.84 -6.63
C ASP A 387 21.32 -7.12 -5.48
N ASP A 388 20.58 -6.20 -4.87
CA ASP A 388 21.02 -5.34 -3.79
C ASP A 388 20.14 -5.46 -2.54
N ILE A 389 19.30 -6.51 -2.47
CA ILE A 389 18.44 -6.76 -1.32
C ILE A 389 19.26 -7.08 -0.08
N GLU A 390 20.19 -8.04 -0.19
CA GLU A 390 21.06 -8.41 0.94
C GLU A 390 21.86 -7.20 1.44
N ASP A 391 22.31 -6.36 0.51
CA ASP A 391 23.04 -5.15 0.84
C ASP A 391 22.16 -4.18 1.66
N ALA A 392 20.94 -3.90 1.17
CA ALA A 392 20.00 -3.06 1.90
C ALA A 392 19.61 -3.64 3.27
N MET A 393 19.49 -4.97 3.38
CA MET A 393 19.18 -5.63 4.67
C MET A 393 20.37 -5.59 5.64
N TYR A 394 21.60 -5.61 5.13
CA TYR A 394 22.79 -5.41 5.94
C TYR A 394 22.83 -3.99 6.53
N LEU A 395 22.59 -2.96 5.71
CA LEU A 395 22.47 -1.57 6.19
C LEU A 395 21.42 -1.42 7.29
N LYS A 396 20.26 -2.04 7.14
CA LYS A 396 19.20 -2.01 8.16
C LYS A 396 19.67 -2.51 9.53
N ARG A 397 20.56 -3.50 9.53
CA ARG A 397 21.13 -4.09 10.76
C ARG A 397 22.23 -3.20 11.32
N THR A 398 23.09 -2.63 10.48
CA THR A 398 24.22 -1.81 10.91
C THR A 398 23.84 -0.38 11.30
N GLU A 399 22.78 0.21 10.73
CA GLU A 399 22.27 1.53 11.12
C GLU A 399 21.84 1.60 12.59
N LYS A 400 21.58 0.45 13.23
CA LYS A 400 21.27 0.38 14.66
C LYS A 400 22.50 0.42 15.56
N ASP A 401 23.66 -0.02 15.08
CA ASP A 401 24.82 -0.37 15.92
C ASP A 401 26.22 -0.05 15.30
N GLY A 402 26.31 0.59 14.13
CA GLY A 402 27.53 0.65 13.30
C GLY A 402 28.23 2.02 13.16
N ASP A 403 29.52 1.99 12.78
CA ASP A 403 30.36 3.18 12.51
C ASP A 403 29.90 3.93 11.23
N PRO A 404 29.69 5.26 11.28
CA PRO A 404 29.34 6.10 10.13
C PRO A 404 30.21 5.95 8.87
N LYS A 405 31.49 5.56 8.99
CA LYS A 405 32.38 5.38 7.82
C LYS A 405 32.08 4.12 7.01
N ASP A 406 31.72 3.04 7.69
CA ASP A 406 31.36 1.77 7.04
C ASP A 406 30.03 1.91 6.29
N LEU A 407 29.11 2.71 6.84
CA LEU A 407 27.84 3.07 6.18
C LEU A 407 28.07 3.80 4.85
N LEU A 408 28.99 4.78 4.82
CA LEU A 408 29.29 5.58 3.63
C LEU A 408 29.91 4.76 2.49
N GLN A 409 30.93 3.96 2.77
CA GLN A 409 31.54 3.09 1.75
C GLN A 409 30.55 2.06 1.19
N PHE A 410 29.58 1.65 2.02
CA PHE A 410 28.57 0.69 1.63
C PHE A 410 27.47 1.31 0.77
N GLU A 411 26.99 2.50 1.13
CA GLU A 411 26.06 3.28 0.30
C GLU A 411 26.63 3.53 -1.11
N GLU A 412 27.94 3.76 -1.23
CA GLU A 412 28.62 3.88 -2.52
C GLU A 412 28.56 2.59 -3.35
N ARG A 413 28.69 1.40 -2.72
CA ARG A 413 28.56 0.11 -3.42
C ARG A 413 27.14 -0.13 -3.94
N ILE A 414 26.11 0.15 -3.13
CA ILE A 414 24.71 0.07 -3.59
C ILE A 414 24.49 1.04 -4.75
N ARG A 415 25.00 2.27 -4.64
CA ARG A 415 24.86 3.28 -5.69
C ARG A 415 25.55 2.84 -6.99
N ALA A 416 26.74 2.25 -6.91
CA ALA A 416 27.47 1.71 -8.06
C ALA A 416 26.70 0.57 -8.75
N LYS A 417 26.11 -0.35 -7.99
CA LYS A 417 25.23 -1.42 -8.53
C LYS A 417 23.94 -0.85 -9.16
N THR A 418 23.43 0.26 -8.62
CA THR A 418 22.24 0.94 -9.14
C THR A 418 22.51 1.64 -10.47
N ILE A 419 23.66 2.29 -10.63
CA ILE A 419 24.01 3.14 -11.79
C ILE A 419 24.57 2.33 -12.98
N LYS A 420 25.32 1.25 -12.76
CA LYS A 420 25.98 0.48 -13.83
C LYS A 420 25.09 -0.54 -14.55
N PHE A 421 23.92 -0.13 -15.06
CA PHE A 421 23.24 -0.94 -16.08
C PHE A 421 23.26 -0.17 -17.40
N PRO A 422 24.26 -0.39 -18.28
CA PRO A 422 24.23 0.15 -19.63
C PRO A 422 23.12 -0.59 -20.38
N GLN A 423 21.95 0.03 -20.49
CA GLN A 423 20.79 -0.53 -21.19
C GLN A 423 21.06 -0.80 -22.68
N GLN A 424 22.16 -0.27 -23.22
CA GLN A 424 22.67 -0.57 -24.57
C GLN A 424 23.26 -1.99 -24.73
N GLN A 425 23.61 -2.70 -23.64
CA GLN A 425 24.19 -4.06 -23.74
C GLN A 425 23.15 -5.18 -23.94
N LEU A 426 21.87 -4.93 -23.65
CA LEU A 426 20.79 -5.89 -23.97
C LEU A 426 20.42 -5.82 -25.46
N LEU A 427 20.45 -4.61 -26.05
CA LEU A 427 20.22 -4.39 -27.48
C LEU A 427 21.26 -5.13 -28.35
N SER A 428 22.53 -5.17 -27.93
CA SER A 428 23.57 -5.88 -28.68
C SER A 428 23.44 -7.40 -28.60
N GLN A 429 23.02 -7.95 -27.45
CA GLN A 429 22.75 -9.40 -27.34
C GLN A 429 21.52 -9.82 -28.14
N GLN A 430 20.49 -8.97 -28.22
CA GLN A 430 19.30 -9.23 -29.05
C GLN A 430 19.60 -9.15 -30.55
N GLN A 431 20.41 -8.20 -31.00
CA GLN A 431 20.86 -8.15 -32.40
C GLN A 431 21.67 -9.39 -32.77
N ILE A 432 22.49 -9.90 -31.86
CA ILE A 432 23.24 -11.15 -32.06
C ILE A 432 22.30 -12.36 -32.09
N GLN A 433 21.31 -12.44 -31.19
CA GLN A 433 20.34 -13.54 -31.13
C GLN A 433 19.41 -13.56 -32.37
N GLN A 434 18.97 -12.39 -32.86
CA GLN A 434 18.22 -12.27 -34.11
C GLN A 434 19.07 -12.68 -35.31
N GLN A 435 20.31 -12.22 -35.40
CA GLN A 435 21.23 -12.62 -36.48
C GLN A 435 21.57 -14.12 -36.47
N VAL A 436 21.59 -14.76 -35.30
CA VAL A 436 21.79 -16.22 -35.17
C VAL A 436 20.54 -16.98 -35.63
N ASN A 437 19.35 -16.53 -35.25
CA ASN A 437 18.09 -17.15 -35.67
C ASN A 437 17.82 -16.97 -37.17
N ASP A 438 18.18 -15.82 -37.75
CA ASP A 438 18.04 -15.56 -39.19
C ASP A 438 19.03 -16.39 -40.03
N LYS A 439 20.21 -16.72 -39.47
CA LYS A 439 21.19 -17.63 -40.10
C LYS A 439 20.86 -19.11 -39.94
N GLN A 440 19.99 -19.49 -39.02
CA GLN A 440 19.50 -20.87 -38.86
C GLN A 440 18.26 -21.17 -39.72
N ASN A 441 17.61 -20.11 -40.24
CA ASN A 441 16.43 -20.19 -41.11
C ASN A 441 16.75 -19.91 -42.59
N GLN A 442 18.03 -19.81 -42.95
CA GLN A 442 18.56 -19.84 -44.33
C GLN A 442 19.32 -21.14 -44.52
#